data_AF-A0A0F9RZ32-F1
#
_entry.id   AF-A0A0F9RZ32-F1
#
_cell.length_a   1.000
_cell.length_b   1.000
_cell.length_c   1.000
_cell.angle_alpha   90.00
_cell.angle_beta   90.00
_cell.angle_gamma   90.00
#
_symmetry.space_group_name_H-M   'P 1'
#
loop_
_entity.id
_entity.type
_entity.pdbx_description
1 polymer ?
#
loop_
_entity_poly.entity_id
_entity_poly.type
_entity_poly.pdbx_seq_one_letter_code
_entity_poly.pdbx_strand_id
1 'polypeptide(L)'
;MGLDVYMSWKGMTKKEEDAQIEGFDVAIGHTGYLRGAYSGHIGLEAIYAFFDGVMLNHHEVKIDQHKIDKIKKNLQKLKSGMFKTQKKEFHPKEQKSYDDFLALLEKKFKEKKNPVVRFSG
;
A
#
# COMPACT_ATOMS: atom_id res chain seq x y z
N MET A 1 -2.92 8.20 15.62
CA MET A 1 -3.47 6.93 15.09
C MET A 1 -3.10 6.85 13.62
N GLY A 2 -3.15 5.70 12.97
CA GLY A 2 -2.74 5.50 11.57
C GLY A 2 -3.09 4.09 11.10
N LEU A 3 -3.06 3.86 9.80
CA LEU A 3 -3.35 2.56 9.19
C LEU A 3 -2.08 1.98 8.60
N ASP A 4 -1.69 0.81 9.09
CA ASP A 4 -0.57 0.01 8.60
C ASP A 4 -1.08 -1.06 7.64
N VAL A 5 -0.33 -1.26 6.56
CA VAL A 5 -0.65 -2.24 5.51
C VAL A 5 0.56 -3.13 5.30
N TYR A 6 0.34 -4.43 5.40
CA TYR A 6 1.38 -5.44 5.26
C TYR A 6 1.06 -6.36 4.09
N MET A 7 2.08 -6.80 3.35
CA MET A 7 1.96 -7.75 2.27
C MET A 7 2.61 -9.07 2.65
N SER A 8 1.90 -10.18 2.51
CA SER A 8 2.47 -11.52 2.61
C SER A 8 2.37 -12.25 1.27
N TRP A 9 3.22 -13.24 1.08
CA TRP A 9 3.19 -14.11 -0.10
C TRP A 9 3.69 -15.51 0.24
N LYS A 10 3.36 -16.48 -0.61
CA LYS A 10 3.77 -17.87 -0.47
C LYS A 10 5.29 -17.99 -0.49
N GLY A 11 5.87 -18.53 0.59
CA GLY A 11 7.31 -18.72 0.74
C GLY A 11 8.06 -17.44 1.10
N MET A 12 7.38 -16.46 1.69
CA MET A 12 8.03 -15.32 2.34
C MET A 12 8.96 -15.79 3.46
N THR A 13 10.19 -15.27 3.46
CA THR A 13 11.19 -15.58 4.48
C THR A 13 10.98 -14.72 5.72
N LYS A 14 11.47 -15.20 6.88
CA LYS A 14 11.41 -14.44 8.13
C LYS A 14 12.12 -13.07 8.01
N LYS A 15 13.24 -13.03 7.28
CA LYS A 15 13.95 -11.78 6.99
C LYS A 15 13.11 -10.79 6.18
N GLU A 16 12.36 -11.25 5.18
CA GLU A 16 11.45 -10.39 4.41
C GLU A 16 10.28 -9.89 5.27
N GLU A 17 9.79 -10.71 6.21
CA GLU A 17 8.73 -10.32 7.15
C GLU A 17 9.22 -9.28 8.14
N ASP A 18 10.39 -9.50 8.75
CA ASP A 18 10.97 -8.60 9.73
C ASP A 18 11.33 -7.23 9.11
N ALA A 19 11.73 -7.21 7.84
CA ALA A 19 11.98 -5.98 7.08
C ALA A 19 10.72 -5.09 6.89
N GLN A 20 9.52 -5.62 7.13
CA GLN A 20 8.28 -4.82 7.13
C GLN A 20 8.04 -4.10 8.45
N ILE A 21 8.69 -4.55 9.53
CA ILE A 21 8.46 -4.07 10.91
C ILE A 21 9.49 -2.98 11.29
N GLU A 22 10.44 -2.64 10.40
CA GLU A 22 11.48 -1.65 10.67
C GLU A 22 10.91 -0.22 10.81
N GLY A 23 10.57 0.15 12.05
CA GLY A 23 10.52 1.54 12.50
C GLY A 23 9.30 2.37 12.10
N PHE A 24 8.23 1.77 11.58
CA PHE A 24 7.01 2.49 11.14
C PHE A 24 7.30 3.60 10.11
N ASP A 25 8.27 3.38 9.22
CA ASP A 25 8.70 4.36 8.22
C ASP A 25 7.74 4.39 7.02
N VAL A 26 7.30 5.59 6.61
CA VAL A 26 6.47 5.78 5.41
C VAL A 26 7.22 5.50 4.10
N ALA A 27 8.55 5.38 4.12
CA ALA A 27 9.40 5.25 2.93
C ALA A 27 9.76 3.80 2.52
N ILE A 28 9.32 2.77 3.27
CA ILE A 28 9.77 1.38 3.08
C ILE A 28 8.82 0.49 2.26
N GLY A 29 8.00 1.08 1.38
CA GLY A 29 7.06 0.37 0.48
C GLY A 29 7.61 -0.86 -0.24
N HIS A 30 8.90 -0.82 -0.59
CA HIS A 30 9.63 -1.90 -1.26
C HIS A 30 9.75 -3.21 -0.45
N THR A 31 9.48 -3.19 0.86
CA THR A 31 9.46 -4.40 1.71
C THR A 31 8.08 -5.06 1.76
N GLY A 32 7.05 -4.39 1.23
CA GLY A 32 5.66 -4.81 1.35
C GLY A 32 4.93 -4.18 2.53
N TYR A 33 5.40 -3.03 3.01
CA TYR A 33 4.76 -2.25 4.07
C TYR A 33 4.33 -0.86 3.58
N LEU A 34 3.10 -0.44 3.88
CA LEU A 34 2.67 0.95 3.72
C LEU A 34 2.10 1.46 5.04
N ARG A 35 2.31 2.75 5.32
CA ARG A 35 1.75 3.43 6.49
C ARG A 35 0.99 4.68 6.06
N GLY A 36 -0.29 4.73 6.41
CA GLY A 36 -1.10 5.93 6.37
C GLY A 36 -1.14 6.58 7.75
N ALA A 37 -0.29 7.57 8.01
CA ALA A 37 -0.35 8.33 9.25
C ALA A 37 -1.40 9.45 9.18
N TYR A 38 -2.07 9.74 10.31
CA TYR A 38 -2.81 11.00 10.50
C TYR A 38 -1.79 12.12 10.72
N SER A 39 -1.17 12.59 9.63
CA SER A 39 -0.32 13.79 9.64
C SER A 39 -0.93 14.83 8.70
N GLY A 40 -0.36 16.04 8.64
CA GLY A 40 -0.80 17.11 7.74
C GLY A 40 -0.75 16.78 6.23
N HIS A 41 -0.35 15.56 5.86
CA HIS A 41 -0.26 15.03 4.49
C HIS A 41 -1.40 14.05 4.17
N ILE A 42 -1.48 13.58 2.92
CA ILE A 42 -2.56 12.68 2.48
C ILE A 42 -2.42 11.24 2.96
N GLY A 43 -1.40 10.87 3.76
CA GLY A 43 -1.05 9.48 4.07
C GLY A 43 -2.23 8.53 4.32
N LEU A 44 -3.11 8.84 5.26
CA LEU A 44 -4.29 7.99 5.52
C LEU A 44 -5.30 8.00 4.35
N GLU A 45 -5.67 9.18 3.82
CA GLU A 45 -6.58 9.32 2.68
C GLU A 45 -6.03 8.61 1.42
N ALA A 46 -4.72 8.59 1.26
CA ALA A 46 -4.01 7.91 0.21
C ALA A 46 -4.09 6.39 0.36
N ILE A 47 -4.02 5.84 1.57
CA ILE A 47 -4.31 4.41 1.79
C ILE A 47 -5.76 4.09 1.41
N TYR A 48 -6.73 4.91 1.82
CA TYR A 48 -8.17 4.76 1.48
C TYR A 48 -8.47 4.88 -0.01
N ALA A 49 -7.74 5.73 -0.72
CA ALA A 49 -7.86 5.86 -2.16
C ALA A 49 -7.16 4.72 -2.88
N PHE A 50 -5.95 4.35 -2.44
CA PHE A 50 -5.13 3.31 -3.06
C PHE A 50 -5.79 1.94 -2.93
N PHE A 51 -6.21 1.58 -1.72
CA PHE A 51 -7.05 0.42 -1.45
C PHE A 51 -8.49 0.88 -1.35
N ASP A 52 -9.30 0.56 -2.36
CA ASP A 52 -10.72 0.90 -2.36
C ASP A 52 -11.40 0.45 -1.06
N GLY A 53 -12.40 1.20 -0.58
CA GLY A 53 -13.04 1.02 0.73
C GLY A 53 -13.57 -0.40 0.98
N VAL A 54 -13.94 -1.12 -0.07
CA VAL A 54 -14.32 -2.55 0.01
C VAL A 54 -13.16 -3.42 0.50
N MET A 55 -11.94 -3.17 0.05
CA MET A 55 -10.75 -3.91 0.49
C MET A 55 -10.44 -3.65 1.97
N LEU A 56 -10.68 -2.43 2.43
CA LEU A 56 -10.39 -2.01 3.80
C LEU A 56 -11.39 -2.55 4.83
N ASN A 57 -12.58 -2.96 4.40
CA ASN A 57 -13.55 -3.66 5.24
C ASN A 57 -13.12 -5.11 5.56
N HIS A 58 -12.06 -5.61 4.92
CA HIS A 58 -11.51 -6.93 5.18
C HIS A 58 -10.16 -6.79 5.88
N HIS A 59 -9.95 -7.58 6.93
CA HIS A 59 -8.64 -7.64 7.59
C HIS A 59 -7.55 -8.19 6.66
N GLU A 60 -7.93 -9.04 5.71
CA GLU A 60 -7.05 -9.68 4.74
C GLU A 60 -7.70 -9.72 3.35
N VAL A 61 -6.94 -9.36 2.32
CA VAL A 61 -7.39 -9.32 0.92
C VAL A 61 -6.41 -10.07 0.03
N LYS A 62 -6.89 -11.17 -0.56
CA LYS A 62 -6.17 -11.89 -1.62
C LYS A 62 -6.16 -11.06 -2.90
N ILE A 63 -4.98 -10.92 -3.49
CA ILE A 63 -4.78 -10.09 -4.67
C ILE A 63 -4.92 -10.91 -5.96
N ASP A 64 -5.72 -10.40 -6.88
CA ASP A 64 -5.90 -10.89 -8.24
C ASP A 64 -5.61 -9.75 -9.24
N GLN A 65 -5.58 -10.08 -10.54
CA GLN A 65 -5.27 -9.10 -11.59
C GLN A 65 -6.24 -7.91 -11.59
N HIS A 66 -7.53 -8.13 -11.38
CA HIS A 66 -8.52 -7.06 -11.36
C HIS A 66 -8.26 -6.08 -10.20
N LYS A 67 -7.88 -6.59 -9.02
CA LYS A 67 -7.48 -5.75 -7.88
C LYS A 67 -6.20 -4.96 -8.18
N ILE A 68 -5.22 -5.57 -8.84
CA ILE A 68 -3.99 -4.88 -9.27
C ILE A 68 -4.33 -3.70 -10.19
N ASP A 69 -5.16 -3.92 -11.19
CA ASP A 69 -5.54 -2.89 -12.17
C ASP A 69 -6.32 -1.76 -11.49
N LYS A 70 -7.17 -2.09 -10.51
CA LYS A 70 -7.88 -1.12 -9.68
C LYS A 70 -6.93 -0.28 -8.82
N ILE A 71 -5.97 -0.91 -8.15
CA ILE A 71 -4.95 -0.22 -7.34
C ILE A 71 -4.14 0.73 -8.23
N LYS A 72 -3.70 0.29 -9.42
CA LYS A 72 -3.01 1.15 -10.40
C LYS A 72 -3.82 2.37 -10.80
N LYS A 73 -5.09 2.15 -11.17
CA LYS A 73 -6.01 3.23 -11.56
C LYS A 73 -6.18 4.24 -10.42
N ASN A 74 -6.29 3.75 -9.19
CA ASN A 74 -6.42 4.59 -8.01
C ASN A 74 -5.13 5.38 -7.71
N LEU A 75 -3.96 4.76 -7.85
CA LEU A 75 -2.67 5.44 -7.72
C LEU A 75 -2.52 6.55 -8.77
N GLN A 76 -2.95 6.32 -10.02
CA GLN A 76 -2.94 7.38 -11.04
C GLN A 76 -3.87 8.54 -10.70
N LYS A 77 -5.07 8.27 -10.16
CA LYS A 77 -5.99 9.30 -9.67
C LYS A 77 -5.41 10.10 -8.50
N LEU A 78 -4.68 9.41 -7.61
CA LEU A 78 -3.97 10.05 -6.50
C LEU A 78 -2.90 10.99 -7.02
N LYS A 79 -2.06 10.52 -7.95
CA LYS A 79 -1.00 11.32 -8.59
C LYS A 79 -1.52 12.53 -9.38
N SER A 80 -2.71 12.43 -9.98
CA SER A 80 -3.31 13.54 -10.72
C SER A 80 -4.01 14.59 -9.85
N GLY A 81 -3.94 14.47 -8.52
CA GLY A 81 -4.57 15.41 -7.59
C GLY A 81 -6.10 15.39 -7.64
N MET A 82 -6.68 14.30 -8.15
CA MET A 82 -8.13 14.18 -8.39
C MET A 82 -8.92 13.94 -7.08
N PHE A 83 -8.23 13.68 -5.96
CA PHE A 83 -8.81 13.62 -4.62
C PHE A 83 -8.83 15.03 -4.01
N LYS A 84 -9.79 15.82 -4.47
CA LYS A 84 -10.03 17.17 -3.98
C LYS A 84 -10.83 17.12 -2.68
N THR A 85 -10.15 17.32 -1.55
CA THR A 85 -10.80 17.93 -0.37
C THR A 85 -9.87 18.85 0.42
N GLN A 86 -8.55 18.72 0.35
CA GLN A 86 -7.59 19.72 0.85
C GLN A 86 -6.36 19.71 -0.08
N LYS A 87 -5.71 20.86 -0.33
CA LYS A 87 -4.44 20.97 -1.09
C LYS A 87 -3.29 20.26 -0.34
N LYS A 88 -3.36 18.94 -0.20
CA LYS A 88 -2.31 18.12 0.39
C LYS A 88 -1.74 17.27 -0.72
N GLU A 89 -0.46 17.44 -0.98
CA GLU A 89 0.29 16.63 -1.93
C GLU A 89 0.95 15.48 -1.17
N PHE A 90 1.32 14.42 -1.89
CA PHE A 90 2.23 13.41 -1.34
C PHE A 90 3.54 14.06 -0.94
N HIS A 91 4.09 13.62 0.19
CA HIS A 91 5.52 13.77 0.36
C HIS A 91 6.23 12.84 -0.64
N PRO A 92 7.33 13.24 -1.31
CA PRO A 92 8.00 12.42 -2.33
C PRO A 92 8.37 10.99 -1.86
N LYS A 93 8.73 10.85 -0.58
CA LYS A 93 9.01 9.55 0.05
C LYS A 93 7.77 8.65 0.13
N GLU A 94 6.60 9.21 0.44
CA GLU A 94 5.34 8.47 0.48
C GLU A 94 5.01 7.99 -0.93
N GLN A 95 5.05 8.87 -1.93
CA GLN A 95 4.77 8.51 -3.32
C GLN A 95 5.67 7.35 -3.79
N LYS A 96 6.98 7.44 -3.55
CA LYS A 96 7.92 6.36 -3.86
C LYS A 96 7.53 5.06 -3.16
N SER A 97 7.09 5.12 -1.91
CA SER A 97 6.63 3.97 -1.14
C SER A 97 5.44 3.27 -1.80
N TYR A 98 4.42 4.02 -2.24
CA TYR A 98 3.27 3.44 -2.97
C TYR A 98 3.66 2.79 -4.29
N ASP A 99 4.57 3.43 -5.03
CA ASP A 99 5.10 2.89 -6.29
C ASP A 99 5.89 1.59 -6.06
N ASP A 100 6.79 1.58 -5.08
CA ASP A 100 7.59 0.41 -4.73
C ASP A 100 6.73 -0.75 -4.23
N PHE A 101 5.72 -0.47 -3.39
CA PHE A 101 4.78 -1.47 -2.90
C PHE A 101 4.00 -2.11 -4.04
N LEU A 102 3.48 -1.29 -4.97
CA LEU A 102 2.76 -1.79 -6.14
C LEU A 102 3.68 -2.64 -7.03
N ALA A 103 4.91 -2.19 -7.27
CA ALA A 103 5.89 -2.93 -8.05
C ALA A 103 6.21 -4.30 -7.42
N LEU A 104 6.38 -4.36 -6.09
CA LEU A 104 6.58 -5.62 -5.37
C LEU A 104 5.35 -6.53 -5.50
N LEU A 105 4.15 -5.99 -5.29
CA LEU A 105 2.90 -6.73 -5.38
C LEU A 105 2.73 -7.36 -6.77
N GLU A 106 2.98 -6.60 -7.83
CA GLU A 106 2.95 -7.11 -9.20
C GLU A 106 4.00 -8.18 -9.45
N LYS A 107 5.22 -7.99 -8.95
CA LYS A 107 6.29 -8.97 -9.05
C LYS A 107 5.88 -10.29 -8.41
N LYS A 108 5.42 -10.26 -7.16
CA LYS A 108 5.00 -11.46 -6.42
C LYS A 108 3.77 -12.13 -7.06
N PHE A 109 2.87 -11.34 -7.66
CA PHE A 109 1.75 -11.88 -8.43
C PHE A 109 2.23 -12.61 -9.69
N LYS A 110 3.12 -12.01 -10.48
CA LYS A 110 3.71 -12.62 -11.69
C LYS A 110 4.52 -13.88 -11.38
N GLU A 111 5.20 -13.90 -10.23
CA GLU A 111 5.91 -15.07 -9.71
C GLU A 111 4.96 -16.18 -9.18
N LYS A 112 3.64 -16.01 -9.28
CA LYS A 112 2.61 -16.92 -8.76
C LYS A 112 2.76 -17.21 -7.26
N LYS A 113 3.24 -16.21 -6.51
CA LYS A 113 3.43 -16.29 -5.06
C LYS A 113 2.16 -15.98 -4.27
N ASN A 114 1.02 -15.75 -4.93
CA ASN A 114 -0.28 -15.48 -4.30
C ASN A 114 -0.19 -14.38 -3.22
N PRO A 115 0.16 -13.14 -3.60
CA PRO A 115 0.27 -12.06 -2.63
C PRO A 115 -1.08 -11.76 -1.94
N VAL A 116 -0.99 -11.40 -0.68
CA VAL A 116 -2.10 -11.09 0.20
C VAL A 116 -1.77 -9.79 0.94
N VAL A 117 -2.74 -8.90 1.05
CA VAL A 117 -2.59 -7.63 1.76
C VAL A 117 -3.40 -7.67 3.04
N ARG A 118 -2.80 -7.26 4.16
CA ARG A 118 -3.40 -7.21 5.49
C ARG A 118 -3.41 -5.78 6.02
N PHE A 119 -4.49 -5.39 6.68
CA PHE A 119 -4.70 -4.04 7.20
C PHE A 119 -4.74 -4.07 8.74
N SER A 120 -3.98 -3.18 9.37
CA SER A 120 -3.85 -3.06 10.83
C SER A 120 -3.94 -1.59 11.22
N GLY A 121 -4.93 -1.18 12.01
CA GLY A 121 -5.15 0.21 12.41
C GLY A 121 -5.59 0.34 13.86
#